data_AF-A0A9Q0V043-F1
#
_entry.id   AF-A0A9Q0V043-F1
#
_cell.length_a   1.000
_cell.length_b   1.000
_cell.length_c   1.000
_cell.angle_alpha   90.00
_cell.angle_beta   90.00
_cell.angle_gamma   90.00
#
_symmetry.space_group_name_H-M   'P 1'
#
loop_
_entity.id
_entity.type
_entity.pdbx_description
1 polymer ?
#
loop_
_entity_poly.entity_id
_entity_poly.type
_entity_poly.pdbx_seq_one_letter_code
_entity_poly.pdbx_strand_id
1 'polypeptide(L)'
;MPLQISKLTYLRLLPKFIVGQGNGLGIKELMKLSHLQGQLWILGLQNVVNVRDAELSGLHEKLGLDELALEWIDNFQVSRNGGDELHVLSSLQPHRSLEKLSIISYGGTVFPSWVGDPLFTKMVDLQLCSCRKITSLPPLGKLPVLRHLSIKGMDEVKEVAV
;
A
#
# COMPACT_ATOMS: atom_id res chain seq x y z
N MET A 1 -7.28 -13.68 -8.90
CA MET A 1 -7.35 -12.65 -9.95
C MET A 1 -7.47 -13.32 -11.31
N PRO A 2 -8.29 -12.83 -12.27
CA PRO A 2 -8.29 -13.37 -13.62
C PRO A 2 -6.91 -13.23 -14.25
N LEU A 3 -6.47 -14.27 -14.96
CA LEU A 3 -5.24 -14.19 -15.75
C LEU A 3 -5.40 -13.09 -16.81
N GLN A 4 -4.33 -12.35 -17.08
CA GLN A 4 -4.27 -11.33 -18.12
C GLN A 4 -5.22 -10.13 -17.89
N ILE A 5 -5.54 -9.80 -16.64
CA ILE A 5 -6.29 -8.58 -16.30
C ILE A 5 -5.63 -7.33 -16.90
N SER A 6 -4.30 -7.34 -17.07
CA SER A 6 -3.53 -6.28 -17.73
C SER A 6 -3.89 -6.03 -19.21
N LYS A 7 -4.66 -6.91 -19.85
CA LYS A 7 -5.23 -6.68 -21.19
C LYS A 7 -6.40 -5.71 -21.18
N LEU A 8 -7.05 -5.51 -20.03
CA LEU A 8 -8.14 -4.55 -19.87
C LEU A 8 -7.58 -3.14 -19.66
N THR A 9 -6.83 -2.62 -20.63
CA THR A 9 -6.09 -1.35 -20.49
C THR A 9 -6.98 -0.15 -20.19
N TYR A 10 -8.26 -0.18 -20.61
CA TYR A 10 -9.25 0.86 -20.35
C TYR A 10 -10.10 0.62 -19.08
N LEU A 11 -9.72 -0.37 -18.25
CA LEU A 11 -10.43 -0.64 -17.01
C LEU A 11 -10.33 0.57 -16.08
N ARG A 12 -11.50 1.11 -15.70
CA ARG A 12 -11.59 2.29 -14.81
C ARG A 12 -11.78 1.92 -13.36
N LEU A 13 -12.49 0.85 -13.06
CA LEU A 13 -12.80 0.45 -11.69
C LEU A 13 -12.27 -0.96 -11.44
N LEU A 14 -11.45 -1.11 -10.41
CA LEU A 14 -10.99 -2.40 -9.92
C LEU A 14 -10.91 -2.34 -8.39
N PRO A 15 -12.03 -2.57 -7.69
CA PRO A 15 -12.11 -2.31 -6.25
C PRO A 15 -11.19 -3.22 -5.43
N LYS A 16 -10.79 -4.38 -5.97
CA LYS A 16 -9.92 -5.34 -5.30
C LYS A 16 -8.94 -5.95 -6.30
N PHE A 17 -7.67 -6.00 -5.96
CA PHE A 17 -6.57 -6.68 -6.64
C PHE A 17 -5.94 -7.72 -5.70
N ILE A 18 -5.81 -8.97 -6.15
CA ILE A 18 -5.22 -10.06 -5.35
C ILE A 18 -3.91 -10.47 -5.98
N VAL A 19 -2.81 -10.27 -5.28
CA VAL A 19 -1.48 -10.74 -5.66
C VAL A 19 -1.38 -12.23 -5.36
N GLY A 20 -1.24 -13.04 -6.40
CA GLY A 20 -1.16 -14.49 -6.29
C GLY A 20 0.25 -14.99 -5.97
N GLN A 21 0.34 -16.22 -5.45
CA GLN A 21 1.61 -16.93 -5.31
C GLN A 21 2.05 -17.49 -6.68
N GLY A 22 3.28 -17.22 -7.11
CA GLY A 22 3.87 -17.75 -8.35
C GLY A 22 3.84 -16.82 -9.56
N ASN A 23 4.21 -17.36 -10.73
CA ASN A 23 4.67 -16.57 -11.88
C ASN A 23 3.58 -15.88 -12.73
N GLY A 24 2.29 -16.11 -12.46
CA GLY A 24 1.18 -15.69 -13.34
C GLY A 24 0.31 -14.53 -12.86
N LEU A 25 0.35 -14.18 -11.56
CA LEU A 25 -0.56 -13.23 -10.94
C LEU A 25 0.19 -12.20 -10.06
N GLY A 26 1.25 -11.64 -10.63
CA GLY A 26 2.11 -10.66 -9.96
C GLY A 26 1.54 -9.25 -10.01
N ILE A 27 1.99 -8.42 -9.08
CA ILE A 27 1.60 -7.01 -8.96
C ILE A 27 1.89 -6.18 -10.23
N LYS A 28 2.85 -6.61 -11.07
CA LYS A 28 3.15 -6.03 -12.38
C LYS A 28 1.95 -5.97 -13.34
N GLU A 29 0.92 -6.79 -13.15
CA GLU A 29 -0.30 -6.70 -13.97
C GLU A 29 -1.03 -5.36 -13.78
N LEU A 30 -0.84 -4.68 -12.64
CA LEU A 30 -1.37 -3.32 -12.40
C LEU A 30 -0.71 -2.25 -13.28
N MET A 31 0.49 -2.52 -13.82
CA MET A 31 1.24 -1.57 -14.66
C MET A 31 0.37 -1.04 -15.81
N LYS A 32 -0.33 -1.95 -16.51
CA LYS A 32 -1.10 -1.63 -17.71
C LYS A 32 -2.48 -1.02 -17.44
N LEU A 33 -2.90 -0.96 -16.18
CA LEU A 33 -4.21 -0.45 -15.77
C LEU A 33 -4.12 1.03 -15.39
N SER A 34 -3.58 1.87 -16.28
CA SER A 34 -3.28 3.28 -16.01
C SER A 34 -4.53 4.15 -15.80
N HIS A 35 -5.68 3.72 -16.32
CA HIS A 35 -6.95 4.45 -16.23
C HIS A 35 -7.77 4.12 -14.98
N LEU A 36 -7.20 3.41 -14.00
CA LEU A 36 -7.90 3.11 -12.75
C LEU A 36 -8.25 4.38 -11.97
N GLN A 37 -9.44 4.35 -11.39
CA GLN A 37 -10.05 5.44 -10.65
C GLN A 37 -10.82 4.92 -9.43
N GLY A 38 -11.09 5.82 -8.48
CA GLY A 38 -11.82 5.51 -7.27
C GLY A 38 -10.99 4.66 -6.31
N GLN A 39 -11.58 3.57 -5.84
CA GLN A 39 -10.98 2.71 -4.83
C GLN A 39 -10.20 1.53 -5.44
N LEU A 40 -9.05 1.21 -4.83
CA LEU A 40 -8.26 0.02 -5.13
C LEU A 40 -7.76 -0.61 -3.83
N TRP A 41 -8.07 -1.89 -3.61
CA TRP A 41 -7.52 -2.67 -2.51
C TRP A 41 -6.60 -3.76 -3.02
N ILE A 42 -5.31 -3.66 -2.73
CA ILE A 42 -4.28 -4.65 -3.08
C ILE A 42 -4.07 -5.58 -1.90
N LEU A 43 -4.49 -6.83 -2.05
CA LEU A 43 -4.39 -7.89 -1.06
C LEU A 43 -3.31 -8.90 -1.47
N GLY A 44 -2.59 -9.42 -0.48
CA GLY A 44 -1.63 -10.51 -0.68
C GLY A 44 -0.21 -10.02 -0.97
N LEU A 45 0.15 -8.82 -0.49
CA LEU A 45 1.44 -8.20 -0.78
C LEU A 45 2.66 -8.99 -0.29
N GLN A 46 2.49 -9.91 0.66
CA GLN A 46 3.53 -10.87 1.06
C GLN A 46 3.96 -11.82 -0.07
N ASN A 47 3.16 -11.92 -1.15
CA ASN A 47 3.46 -12.75 -2.32
C ASN A 47 4.36 -12.03 -3.34
N VAL A 48 4.73 -10.77 -3.12
CA VAL A 48 5.63 -10.02 -4.00
C VAL A 48 7.08 -10.49 -3.76
N VAL A 49 7.56 -11.37 -4.65
CA VAL A 49 8.93 -11.92 -4.57
C VAL A 49 9.98 -10.96 -5.13
N ASN A 50 9.62 -10.19 -6.17
CA ASN A 50 10.52 -9.24 -6.81
C ASN A 50 10.03 -7.82 -6.55
N VAL A 51 10.76 -7.06 -5.73
CA VAL A 51 10.47 -5.64 -5.41
C VAL A 51 10.31 -4.80 -6.69
N ARG A 52 11.09 -5.09 -7.74
CA ARG A 52 10.99 -4.37 -9.02
C ARG A 52 9.60 -4.49 -9.65
N ASP A 53 8.88 -5.59 -9.42
CA ASP A 53 7.52 -5.74 -9.93
C ASP A 53 6.57 -4.74 -9.25
N ALA A 54 6.80 -4.41 -7.98
CA ALA A 54 6.04 -3.39 -7.25
C ALA A 54 6.35 -1.98 -7.75
N GLU A 55 7.61 -1.68 -8.09
CA GLU A 55 8.00 -0.39 -8.71
C GLU A 55 7.26 -0.17 -10.03
N LEU A 56 7.13 -1.24 -10.83
CA LEU A 56 6.42 -1.23 -12.10
C LEU A 56 4.90 -1.15 -11.95
N SER A 57 4.34 -1.20 -10.73
CA SER A 57 2.88 -1.11 -10.53
C SER A 57 2.29 0.22 -11.01
N GLY A 58 3.11 1.29 -11.09
CA GLY A 58 2.69 2.60 -11.59
C GLY A 58 1.59 3.25 -10.75
N LEU A 59 1.52 2.99 -9.44
CA LEU A 59 0.51 3.59 -8.56
C LEU A 59 0.62 5.12 -8.52
N HIS A 60 1.84 5.65 -8.59
CA HIS A 60 2.09 7.09 -8.65
C HIS A 60 1.56 7.76 -9.94
N GLU A 61 1.32 7.01 -11.02
CA GLU A 61 0.80 7.53 -12.29
C GLU A 61 -0.74 7.50 -12.36
N LYS A 62 -1.40 6.78 -11.44
CA LYS A 62 -2.85 6.55 -11.44
C LYS A 62 -3.58 7.71 -10.73
N LEU A 63 -3.64 8.85 -11.41
CA LEU A 63 -4.21 10.12 -10.91
C LEU A 63 -5.65 10.03 -10.40
N GLY A 64 -6.44 9.07 -10.90
CA GLY A 64 -7.85 8.95 -10.56
C GLY A 64 -8.13 8.12 -9.30
N LEU A 65 -7.10 7.54 -8.65
CA LEU A 65 -7.30 6.80 -7.42
C LEU A 65 -7.52 7.76 -6.24
N ASP A 66 -8.65 7.58 -5.57
CA ASP A 66 -9.05 8.35 -4.41
C ASP A 66 -8.79 7.56 -3.11
N GLU A 67 -8.88 6.23 -3.18
CA GLU A 67 -8.73 5.33 -2.03
C GLU A 67 -7.82 4.15 -2.36
N LEU A 68 -6.83 3.89 -1.51
CA LEU A 68 -5.89 2.79 -1.64
C LEU A 68 -5.80 2.00 -0.33
N ALA A 69 -6.01 0.69 -0.41
CA ALA A 69 -5.72 -0.23 0.68
C ALA A 69 -4.59 -1.19 0.28
N LEU A 70 -3.55 -1.30 1.10
CA LEU A 70 -2.40 -2.17 0.93
C LEU A 70 -2.40 -3.19 2.07
N GLU A 71 -2.56 -4.47 1.73
CA GLU A 71 -2.72 -5.53 2.74
C GLU A 71 -1.82 -6.74 2.51
N TRP A 72 -1.15 -7.10 3.59
CA TRP A 72 -0.44 -8.36 3.74
C TRP A 72 -1.33 -9.35 4.50
N ILE A 73 -1.26 -10.63 4.12
CA ILE A 73 -1.93 -11.69 4.86
C ILE A 73 -1.03 -12.08 6.03
N ASP A 74 -1.57 -12.00 7.24
CA ASP A 74 -0.91 -12.46 8.48
C ASP A 74 -0.93 -14.00 8.54
N ASN A 75 -0.13 -14.65 7.70
CA ASN A 75 -0.01 -16.10 7.65
C ASN A 75 1.19 -16.59 8.46
N PHE A 76 0.94 -17.18 9.63
CA PHE A 76 1.96 -17.74 10.54
C PHE A 76 2.86 -18.84 9.93
N GLN A 77 2.57 -19.30 8.72
CA GLN A 77 3.33 -20.37 8.06
C GLN A 77 4.41 -19.88 7.09
N VAL A 78 4.40 -18.60 6.70
CA VAL A 78 5.43 -18.04 5.81
C VAL A 78 6.31 -17.10 6.61
N SER A 79 7.63 -17.33 6.57
CA SER A 79 8.60 -16.41 7.15
C SER A 79 8.54 -15.07 6.42
N ARG A 80 7.95 -14.05 7.04
CA ARG A 80 7.85 -12.70 6.50
C ARG A 80 9.14 -11.93 6.79
N ASN A 81 9.82 -11.48 5.75
CA ASN A 81 10.99 -10.62 5.87
C ASN A 81 10.55 -9.15 5.88
N GLY A 82 10.65 -8.50 7.03
CA GLY A 82 10.26 -7.09 7.19
C GLY A 82 11.06 -6.12 6.32
N GLY A 83 12.31 -6.47 5.96
CA GLY A 83 13.12 -5.66 5.04
C GLY A 83 12.57 -5.69 3.61
N ASP A 84 12.20 -6.87 3.11
CA ASP A 84 11.61 -7.00 1.78
C ASP A 84 10.26 -6.29 1.70
N GLU A 85 9.44 -6.40 2.75
CA GLU A 85 8.16 -5.69 2.79
C GLU A 85 8.34 -4.18 2.84
N LEU A 86 9.36 -3.65 3.54
CA LEU A 86 9.71 -2.22 3.48
C LEU A 86 10.02 -1.79 2.06
N HIS A 87 10.80 -2.58 1.32
CA HIS A 87 11.07 -2.28 -0.07
C HIS A 87 9.79 -2.32 -0.92
N VAL A 88 8.94 -3.34 -0.75
CA VAL A 88 7.65 -3.42 -1.45
C VAL A 88 6.77 -2.20 -1.14
N LEU A 89 6.58 -1.86 0.13
CA LEU A 89 5.75 -0.70 0.52
C LEU A 89 6.36 0.62 0.04
N SER A 90 7.69 0.75 0.01
CA SER A 90 8.39 1.92 -0.55
C SER A 90 8.10 2.10 -2.04
N SER A 91 8.05 1.00 -2.79
CA SER A 91 7.77 0.99 -4.23
C SER A 91 6.28 1.21 -4.57
N LEU A 92 5.38 1.09 -3.60
CA LEU A 92 3.94 1.25 -3.77
C LEU A 92 3.42 2.65 -3.41
N GLN A 93 4.29 3.67 -3.51
CA GLN A 93 3.89 5.06 -3.30
C GLN A 93 2.74 5.44 -4.27
N PRO A 94 1.58 5.87 -3.74
CA PRO A 94 0.48 6.34 -4.56
C PRO A 94 0.71 7.77 -5.07
N HIS A 95 -0.13 8.20 -6.00
CA HIS A 95 -0.14 9.60 -6.41
C HIS A 95 -0.54 10.52 -5.23
N ARG A 96 0.02 11.73 -5.19
CA ARG A 96 -0.16 12.71 -4.09
C ARG A 96 -1.59 13.21 -3.90
N SER A 97 -2.47 12.94 -4.88
CA SER A 97 -3.89 13.29 -4.82
C SER A 97 -4.74 12.29 -4.03
N LEU A 98 -4.16 11.18 -3.54
CA LEU A 98 -4.88 10.15 -2.79
C LEU A 98 -5.56 10.77 -1.55
N GLU A 99 -6.82 10.42 -1.33
CA GLU A 99 -7.62 10.94 -0.22
C GLU A 99 -7.63 9.99 0.98
N LYS A 100 -7.62 8.68 0.72
CA LYS A 100 -7.69 7.66 1.77
C LYS A 100 -6.64 6.58 1.59
N LEU A 101 -5.92 6.28 2.67
CA LEU A 101 -4.91 5.24 2.70
C LEU A 101 -5.15 4.28 3.86
N SER A 102 -5.13 2.98 3.55
CA SER A 102 -5.13 1.90 4.55
C SER A 102 -3.91 1.01 4.36
N ILE A 103 -3.11 0.83 5.41
CA ILE A 103 -2.00 -0.12 5.44
C ILE A 103 -2.30 -1.17 6.52
N ILE A 104 -2.39 -2.42 6.11
CA ILE A 104 -2.92 -3.51 6.94
C ILE A 104 -1.91 -4.66 7.01
N SER A 105 -1.62 -5.08 8.24
CA SER A 105 -0.76 -6.21 8.58
C SER A 105 0.66 -6.11 8.03
N TYR A 106 1.17 -4.90 7.78
CA TYR A 106 2.54 -4.69 7.31
C TYR A 106 3.57 -5.16 8.36
N GLY A 107 4.57 -5.93 7.92
CA GLY A 107 5.51 -6.65 8.76
C GLY A 107 6.90 -6.02 8.86
N GLY A 108 7.11 -4.83 8.31
CA GLY A 108 8.32 -4.06 8.53
C GLY A 108 8.33 -3.34 9.88
N THR A 109 9.50 -2.80 10.24
CA THR A 109 9.72 -2.15 11.55
C THR A 109 9.58 -0.63 11.52
N VAL A 110 9.54 -0.04 10.33
CA VAL A 110 9.39 1.38 10.06
C VAL A 110 8.52 1.58 8.82
N PHE A 111 7.78 2.69 8.75
CA PHE A 111 7.11 3.08 7.52
C PHE A 111 8.06 3.82 6.57
N PRO A 112 7.89 3.69 5.24
CA PRO A 112 8.58 4.56 4.31
C PRO A 112 8.13 6.02 4.49
N SER A 113 9.02 6.96 4.17
CA SER A 113 8.83 8.39 4.43
C SER A 113 7.57 8.96 3.77
N TRP A 114 7.15 8.39 2.65
CA TRP A 114 5.98 8.86 1.91
C TRP A 114 4.66 8.73 2.70
N VAL A 115 4.56 7.82 3.68
CA VAL A 115 3.31 7.59 4.43
C VAL A 115 2.90 8.81 5.27
N GLY A 116 3.88 9.62 5.71
CA GLY A 116 3.65 10.86 6.45
C GLY A 116 4.16 12.10 5.71
N ASP A 117 4.32 12.03 4.39
CA ASP A 117 4.85 13.12 3.59
C ASP A 117 3.79 14.25 3.43
N PRO A 118 4.09 15.51 3.83
CA PRO A 118 3.17 16.64 3.70
C PRO A 118 2.73 16.93 2.26
N LEU A 119 3.43 16.39 1.26
CA LEU A 119 3.06 16.50 -0.15
C LEU A 119 1.76 15.77 -0.49
N PHE A 120 1.24 14.89 0.38
CA PHE A 120 -0.11 14.34 0.29
C PHE A 120 -1.16 15.38 0.74
N THR A 121 -1.38 16.38 -0.12
CA THR A 121 -2.23 17.55 0.19
C THR A 121 -3.73 17.25 0.25
N LYS A 122 -4.15 16.05 -0.17
CA LYS A 122 -5.56 15.63 -0.19
C LYS A 122 -5.89 14.51 0.80
N MET A 123 -4.92 13.98 1.54
CA MET A 123 -5.13 12.84 2.42
C MET A 123 -5.98 13.23 3.64
N VAL A 124 -7.22 12.75 3.69
CA VAL A 124 -8.20 13.03 4.75
C VAL A 124 -8.39 11.87 5.73
N ASP A 125 -8.10 10.64 5.30
CA ASP A 125 -8.25 9.41 6.09
C ASP A 125 -6.98 8.54 5.98
N LEU A 126 -6.42 8.18 7.14
CA LEU A 126 -5.29 7.27 7.24
C LEU A 126 -5.59 6.18 8.27
N GLN A 127 -5.46 4.93 7.83
CA GLN A 127 -5.68 3.74 8.65
C GLN A 127 -4.43 2.87 8.67
N LEU A 128 -3.89 2.63 9.86
CA LEU A 128 -2.75 1.75 10.07
C LEU A 128 -3.19 0.64 11.04
N CYS A 129 -3.31 -0.58 10.52
CA CYS A 129 -3.92 -1.69 11.25
C CYS A 129 -3.00 -2.91 11.30
N SER A 130 -2.85 -3.53 12.46
CA SER A 130 -2.12 -4.78 12.67
C SER A 130 -0.64 -4.74 12.21
N CYS A 131 -0.02 -3.56 12.17
CA CYS A 131 1.40 -3.41 11.80
C CYS A 131 2.30 -3.59 13.04
N ARG A 132 2.24 -4.80 13.63
CA ARG A 132 2.68 -5.07 15.01
C ARG A 132 4.14 -4.74 15.29
N LYS A 133 5.02 -4.88 14.30
CA LYS A 133 6.48 -4.70 14.41
C LYS A 133 6.93 -3.26 14.22
N ILE A 134 6.02 -2.33 13.91
CA ILE A 134 6.38 -0.92 13.76
C ILE A 134 6.86 -0.38 15.09
N THR A 135 8.03 0.26 15.08
CA THR A 135 8.65 0.83 16.28
C THR A 135 8.44 2.34 16.40
N SER A 136 8.34 3.03 15.26
CA SER A 136 8.09 4.47 15.17
C SER A 136 7.10 4.81 14.07
N LEU A 137 6.18 5.74 14.37
CA LEU A 137 5.25 6.28 13.37
C LEU A 137 5.88 7.47 12.64
N PRO A 138 5.62 7.66 11.33
CA PRO A 138 6.02 8.84 10.59
C PRO A 138 5.30 10.10 11.13
N PRO A 139 5.69 11.33 10.73
CA PRO A 139 5.13 12.56 11.27
C PRO A 139 3.73 12.84 10.69
N LEU A 140 2.75 12.02 11.08
CA LEU A 140 1.38 12.04 10.57
C LEU A 140 0.67 13.38 10.82
N GLY A 141 1.09 14.13 11.84
CA GLY A 141 0.59 15.47 12.14
C GLY A 141 0.98 16.54 11.10
N LYS A 142 1.91 16.25 10.18
CA LYS A 142 2.29 17.17 9.10
C LYS A 142 1.43 17.01 7.84
N LEU A 143 0.50 16.05 7.82
CA LEU A 143 -0.47 15.90 6.73
C LEU A 143 -1.52 17.04 6.83
N PRO A 144 -1.62 17.93 5.83
CA PRO A 144 -2.26 19.23 5.99
C PRO A 144 -3.79 19.17 6.16
N VAL A 145 -4.43 18.11 5.67
CA VAL A 145 -5.91 17.97 5.66
C VAL A 145 -6.40 16.68 6.32
N LEU A 146 -5.52 15.98 7.05
CA LEU A 146 -5.88 14.72 7.71
C LEU A 146 -6.93 14.99 8.81
N ARG A 147 -8.07 14.30 8.73
CA ARG A 147 -9.18 14.42 9.69
C ARG A 147 -9.45 13.14 10.45
N HIS A 148 -9.24 12.00 9.79
CA HIS A 148 -9.48 10.69 10.36
C HIS A 148 -8.15 9.94 10.41
N LEU A 149 -7.76 9.56 11.62
CA LEU A 149 -6.59 8.73 11.87
C LEU A 149 -7.02 7.54 12.72
N SER A 150 -6.83 6.33 12.20
CA SER A 150 -7.08 5.09 12.92
C SER A 150 -5.80 4.28 13.03
N ILE A 151 -5.32 4.07 14.25
CA ILE A 151 -4.15 3.24 14.55
C ILE A 151 -4.61 2.11 15.46
N LYS A 152 -4.46 0.85 15.02
CA LYS A 152 -4.91 -0.34 15.76
C LYS A 152 -3.91 -1.49 15.63
N GLY A 153 -3.68 -2.26 16.69
CA GLY A 153 -2.82 -3.45 16.65
C GLY A 153 -1.35 -3.14 16.35
N MET A 154 -0.78 -2.18 17.09
CA MET A 154 0.61 -1.72 16.98
C MET A 154 1.38 -2.09 18.26
N ASP A 155 1.94 -3.30 18.29
CA ASP A 155 2.45 -3.90 19.53
C ASP A 155 3.80 -3.31 19.98
N GLU A 156 4.65 -2.90 19.03
CA GLU A 156 6.02 -2.44 19.30
C GLU A 156 6.23 -0.91 19.20
N VAL A 157 5.17 -0.13 18.95
CA VAL A 157 5.28 1.33 18.79
C VAL A 157 5.71 1.98 20.11
N LYS A 158 6.83 2.69 20.06
CA LYS A 158 7.39 3.43 21.21
C LYS A 158 7.28 4.94 21.06
N GLU A 159 7.36 5.43 19.83
CA GLU A 159 7.43 6.85 19.55
C GLU A 159 6.52 7.24 18.38
N VAL A 160 6.00 8.46 18.46
CA VAL A 160 5.31 9.12 17.37
C VAL A 160 6.23 10.24 16.89
N ALA A 161 6.69 10.18 15.63
CA ALA A 161 7.54 11.24 15.10
C ALA A 161 6.76 12.57 15.04
N VAL A 162 7.46 13.67 15.35
CA VAL A 162 6.93 15.04 15.37
C VAL A 162 7.14 15.74 14.03
#